data_AF-A0A3Q1CEI6-F1
#
_entry.id   AF-A0A3Q1CEI6-F1
#
_cell.length_a   1.000
_cell.length_b   1.000
_cell.length_c   1.000
_cell.angle_alpha   90.00
_cell.angle_beta   90.00
_cell.angle_gamma   90.00
#
_symmetry.space_group_name_H-M   'P 1'
#
loop_
_entity.id
_entity.type
_entity.pdbx_description
1 polymer ?
#
loop_
_entity_poly.entity_id
_entity_poly.type
_entity_poly.pdbx_seq_one_letter_code
_entity_poly.pdbx_strand_id
1 'polypeptide(L)'
;MQGVQALNPSSPSFLREEAVLLFAEAYDSNIEDLKHELHQTRRILDRKKVEKESPTTLMEFTQFLDPYQDVFYEMFRLCKIVVVLPVSSASCERSFSSLRLIKTYLRSTMTEKRLSSLAVLSIESKCTKALDLDKFVKRFAEQPCMNCMK
;
A
#
# COMPACT_ATOMS: atom_id res chain seq x y z
N MET A 1 -11.97 0.33 -11.07
CA MET A 1 -12.39 1.01 -9.83
C MET A 1 -12.64 2.49 -10.14
N GLN A 2 -13.90 2.93 -10.16
CA GLN A 2 -14.24 4.32 -10.48
C GLN A 2 -13.73 5.31 -9.40
N GLY A 3 -13.62 4.88 -8.13
CA GLY A 3 -13.08 5.71 -7.05
C GLY A 3 -11.62 6.14 -7.24
N VAL A 4 -10.75 5.21 -7.68
CA VAL A 4 -9.34 5.51 -8.01
C VAL A 4 -9.22 6.54 -9.14
N GLN A 5 -10.09 6.43 -10.14
CA GLN A 5 -10.16 7.36 -11.26
C GLN A 5 -10.66 8.73 -10.82
N ALA A 6 -11.55 8.79 -9.84
CA ALA A 6 -12.10 10.05 -9.32
C ALA A 6 -11.06 10.95 -8.63
N LEU A 7 -9.94 10.40 -8.15
CA LEU A 7 -8.85 11.17 -7.53
C LEU A 7 -7.67 11.43 -8.46
N ASN A 8 -7.75 10.96 -9.72
CA ASN A 8 -6.69 11.16 -10.70
C ASN A 8 -7.02 12.37 -11.63
N PRO A 9 -6.20 13.44 -11.64
CA PRO A 9 -6.43 14.62 -12.48
C PRO A 9 -6.50 14.34 -13.99
N SER A 10 -5.82 13.29 -14.45
CA SER A 10 -5.86 12.86 -15.86
C SER A 10 -7.18 12.16 -16.25
N SER A 11 -8.04 11.84 -15.27
CA SER A 11 -9.25 11.07 -15.51
C SER A 11 -10.45 11.96 -15.88
N PRO A 12 -11.33 11.52 -16.80
CA PRO A 12 -12.58 12.23 -17.10
C PRO A 12 -13.56 12.27 -15.91
N SER A 13 -13.38 11.43 -14.90
CA SER A 13 -14.20 11.42 -13.68
C SER A 13 -13.54 12.15 -12.50
N PHE A 14 -12.50 12.93 -12.74
CA PHE A 14 -11.77 13.63 -11.68
C PHE A 14 -12.67 14.53 -10.82
N LEU A 15 -12.54 14.40 -9.51
CA LEU A 15 -13.32 15.05 -8.46
C LEU A 15 -14.84 14.91 -8.65
N ARG A 16 -15.36 13.87 -9.32
CA ARG A 16 -16.80 13.60 -9.34
C ARG A 16 -17.29 13.17 -7.97
N GLU A 17 -18.27 13.89 -7.45
CA GLU A 17 -18.76 13.75 -6.08
C GLU A 17 -19.23 12.32 -5.79
N GLU A 18 -20.11 11.78 -6.62
CA GLU A 18 -20.61 10.39 -6.48
C GLU A 18 -19.47 9.36 -6.37
N ALA A 19 -18.47 9.45 -7.24
CA ALA A 19 -17.37 8.48 -7.28
C ALA A 19 -16.40 8.64 -6.10
N VAL A 20 -16.19 9.87 -5.61
CA VAL A 20 -15.38 10.13 -4.41
C VAL A 20 -16.11 9.68 -3.16
N LEU A 21 -17.42 9.92 -3.04
CA LEU A 21 -18.20 9.53 -1.87
C LEU A 21 -18.35 8.02 -1.75
N LEU A 22 -18.57 7.30 -2.86
CA LEU A 22 -18.57 5.83 -2.86
C LEU A 22 -17.21 5.25 -2.43
N PHE A 23 -16.12 5.91 -2.80
CA PHE A 23 -14.79 5.52 -2.36
C PHE A 23 -14.57 5.83 -0.88
N ALA A 24 -15.04 6.98 -0.41
CA ALA A 24 -14.98 7.37 1.00
C ALA A 24 -15.73 6.38 1.91
N GLU A 25 -16.95 5.97 1.50
CA GLU A 25 -17.75 4.98 2.21
C GLU A 25 -17.01 3.63 2.32
N ALA A 26 -16.32 3.20 1.26
CA ALA A 26 -15.54 1.97 1.27
C ALA A 26 -14.34 1.98 2.24
N TYR A 27 -13.84 3.17 2.62
CA TYR A 27 -12.69 3.34 3.53
C TYR A 27 -13.07 4.02 4.84
N ASP A 28 -14.36 4.05 5.19
CA ASP A 28 -14.88 4.60 6.44
C ASP A 28 -14.41 6.03 6.71
N SER A 29 -14.43 6.86 5.67
CA SER A 29 -14.09 8.29 5.72
C SER A 29 -15.29 9.14 6.15
N ASN A 30 -15.04 10.27 6.82
CA ASN A 30 -16.11 11.21 7.16
C ASN A 30 -16.66 11.91 5.90
N ILE A 31 -17.85 11.52 5.47
CA ILE A 31 -18.52 12.02 4.26
C ILE A 31 -18.86 13.52 4.37
N GLU A 32 -19.26 13.99 5.55
CA GLU A 32 -19.67 15.39 5.73
C GLU A 32 -18.47 16.32 5.60
N ASP A 33 -17.36 16.03 6.29
CA ASP A 33 -16.13 16.80 6.15
C ASP A 33 -15.61 16.74 4.72
N LEU A 34 -15.60 15.55 4.12
CA LEU A 34 -15.13 15.34 2.75
C LEU A 34 -15.90 16.14 1.69
N LYS A 35 -17.23 16.31 1.83
CA LYS A 35 -18.00 17.16 0.90
C LYS A 35 -17.52 18.60 0.92
N HIS A 36 -17.27 19.14 2.12
CA HIS A 36 -16.76 20.50 2.28
C HIS A 36 -15.34 20.60 1.71
N GLU A 37 -14.46 19.66 2.05
CA GLU A 37 -13.09 19.58 1.54
C GLU A 37 -13.06 19.49 0.01
N LEU A 38 -13.93 18.68 -0.60
CA LEU A 38 -14.01 18.47 -2.04
C LEU A 38 -14.41 19.77 -2.75
N HIS A 39 -15.40 20.49 -2.21
CA HIS A 39 -15.80 21.78 -2.75
C HIS A 39 -14.64 22.80 -2.70
N GLN A 40 -13.92 22.88 -1.58
CA GLN A 40 -12.77 23.79 -1.48
C GLN A 40 -11.60 23.36 -2.36
N THR A 41 -11.32 22.06 -2.46
CA THR A 41 -10.26 21.51 -3.31
C THR A 41 -10.49 21.87 -4.78
N ARG A 42 -11.74 21.77 -5.27
CA ARG A 42 -12.11 22.23 -6.63
C ARG A 42 -11.80 23.72 -6.82
N ARG A 43 -12.18 24.57 -5.84
CA ARG A 43 -11.94 26.01 -5.91
C ARG A 43 -10.45 26.37 -5.94
N ILE A 44 -9.63 25.71 -5.12
CA ILE A 44 -8.17 25.97 -5.10
C ILE A 44 -7.56 25.53 -6.43
N LEU A 45 -8.00 24.39 -6.98
CA LEU A 45 -7.54 23.93 -8.27
C LEU A 45 -7.90 24.88 -9.41
N ASP A 46 -9.12 25.42 -9.42
CA ASP A 46 -9.55 26.38 -10.45
C ASP A 46 -8.78 27.69 -10.38
N ARG A 47 -8.42 28.16 -9.18
CA ARG A 47 -7.50 29.31 -9.01
C ARG A 47 -6.13 29.02 -9.62
N LYS A 48 -5.62 27.80 -9.42
CA LYS A 48 -4.27 27.42 -9.87
C LYS A 48 -4.16 27.08 -11.35
N LYS A 49 -5.26 26.70 -12.02
CA LYS A 49 -5.31 26.58 -13.49
C LYS A 49 -4.97 27.89 -14.19
N VAL A 50 -5.30 29.03 -13.58
CA VAL A 50 -4.97 30.37 -14.10
C VAL A 50 -3.45 30.61 -14.08
N GLU A 51 -2.74 29.97 -13.15
CA GLU A 51 -1.29 30.08 -12.96
C GLU A 51 -0.47 28.99 -13.69
N LYS A 52 -1.09 28.16 -14.55
CA LYS A 52 -0.48 27.02 -15.27
C LYS A 52 0.11 25.88 -14.41
N GLU A 53 -0.12 25.86 -13.10
CA GLU A 53 0.36 24.81 -12.18
C GLU A 53 -0.73 23.80 -11.78
N SER A 54 -1.49 23.26 -12.73
CA SER A 54 -2.44 22.19 -12.40
C SER A 54 -1.75 20.82 -12.36
N PRO A 55 -1.92 20.02 -11.30
CA PRO A 55 -1.37 18.67 -11.25
C PRO A 55 -1.98 17.81 -12.36
N THR A 56 -1.12 17.10 -13.08
CA THR A 56 -1.50 16.18 -14.16
C THR A 56 -1.59 14.75 -13.66
N THR A 57 -0.73 14.40 -12.69
CA THR A 57 -0.61 13.05 -12.14
C THR A 57 -1.20 12.98 -10.73
N LEU A 58 -1.70 11.80 -10.33
CA LEU A 58 -2.14 11.54 -8.96
C LEU A 58 -1.07 11.92 -7.92
N MET A 59 0.20 11.61 -8.19
CA MET A 59 1.31 11.95 -7.29
C MET A 59 1.46 13.47 -7.13
N GLU A 60 1.41 14.23 -8.22
CA GLU A 60 1.47 15.69 -8.18
C GLU A 60 0.26 16.27 -7.42
N PHE A 61 -0.92 15.67 -7.58
CA PHE A 61 -2.11 16.06 -6.82
C PHE A 61 -1.96 15.76 -5.33
N THR A 62 -1.37 14.62 -4.96
CA THR A 62 -1.09 14.30 -3.55
C THR A 62 -0.05 15.25 -2.93
N GLN A 63 1.01 15.58 -3.67
CA GLN A 63 2.03 16.55 -3.26
C GLN A 63 1.46 17.97 -3.16
N PHE A 64 0.50 18.31 -4.01
CA PHE A 64 -0.21 19.57 -3.97
C PHE A 64 -1.05 19.74 -2.70
N LEU A 65 -1.65 18.65 -2.20
CA LEU A 65 -2.46 18.66 -0.97
C LEU A 65 -1.62 18.53 0.31
N ASP A 66 -0.36 18.09 0.22
CA ASP A 66 0.53 17.86 1.36
C ASP A 66 0.67 19.07 2.31
N PRO A 67 0.82 20.33 1.84
CA PRO A 67 0.89 21.50 2.71
C PRO A 67 -0.40 21.80 3.47
N TYR A 68 -1.52 21.20 3.03
CA TYR A 68 -2.87 21.44 3.54
C TYR A 68 -3.47 20.18 4.20
N GLN A 69 -2.65 19.19 4.54
CA GLN A 69 -3.10 17.90 5.07
C GLN A 69 -3.98 18.01 6.34
N ASP A 70 -3.81 19.07 7.14
CA ASP A 70 -4.61 19.31 8.34
C ASP A 70 -6.00 19.90 8.01
N VAL A 71 -6.12 20.60 6.89
CA VAL A 71 -7.36 21.25 6.43
C VAL A 71 -8.16 20.33 5.50
N PHE A 72 -7.47 19.51 4.71
CA PHE A 72 -8.04 18.55 3.77
C PHE A 72 -7.73 17.12 4.20
N TYR A 73 -8.07 16.77 5.43
CA TYR A 73 -7.67 15.51 6.04
C TYR A 73 -8.25 14.31 5.29
N GLU A 74 -9.55 14.31 5.02
CA GLU A 74 -10.22 13.19 4.38
C GLU A 74 -9.80 13.03 2.92
N MET A 75 -9.73 14.15 2.17
CA MET A 75 -9.26 14.15 0.80
C MET A 75 -7.81 13.65 0.70
N PHE A 76 -6.93 14.13 1.58
CA PHE A 76 -5.53 13.71 1.60
C PHE A 76 -5.37 12.23 1.99
N ARG A 77 -6.17 11.76 2.95
CA ARG A 77 -6.25 10.34 3.34
C ARG A 77 -6.64 9.46 2.15
N LEU A 78 -7.70 9.79 1.44
CA LEU A 78 -8.14 9.03 0.27
C LEU A 78 -7.10 9.04 -0.85
N CYS A 79 -6.45 10.17 -1.09
CA CYS A 79 -5.36 10.29 -2.05
C CYS A 79 -4.19 9.33 -1.72
N LYS A 80 -3.76 9.27 -0.45
CA LYS A 80 -2.72 8.34 0.01
C LYS A 80 -3.12 6.88 -0.20
N ILE A 81 -4.37 6.53 0.11
CA ILE A 81 -4.89 5.17 -0.11
C ILE A 81 -4.77 4.81 -1.59
N VAL A 82 -5.21 5.68 -2.50
CA VAL A 82 -5.14 5.42 -3.94
C VAL A 82 -3.71 5.23 -4.43
N VAL A 83 -2.75 6.00 -3.93
CA VAL A 83 -1.32 5.83 -4.26
C VAL A 83 -0.78 4.49 -3.78
N VAL A 84 -1.22 4.01 -2.62
CA VAL A 84 -0.75 2.74 -2.02
C VAL A 84 -1.37 1.51 -2.68
N LEU A 85 -2.62 1.58 -3.15
CA LEU A 85 -3.33 0.45 -3.77
C LEU A 85 -2.53 -0.32 -4.84
N PRO A 86 -1.97 0.32 -5.89
CA PRO A 86 -1.21 -0.40 -6.91
C PRO A 86 0.10 -1.00 -6.37
N VAL A 87 0.69 -0.37 -5.35
CA VAL A 87 1.92 -0.88 -4.70
C VAL A 87 1.59 -2.14 -3.89
N SER A 88 0.49 -2.11 -3.14
CA SER A 88 0.01 -3.26 -2.38
C SER A 88 -0.37 -4.43 -3.29
N SER A 89 -1.07 -4.18 -4.40
CA SER A 89 -1.43 -5.25 -5.33
C SER A 89 -0.19 -5.92 -5.95
N ALA A 90 0.78 -5.11 -6.40
CA ALA A 90 2.04 -5.63 -6.94
C ALA A 90 2.85 -6.42 -5.89
N SER A 91 2.83 -5.99 -4.62
CA SER A 91 3.47 -6.72 -3.51
C SER A 91 2.80 -8.07 -3.23
N CYS A 92 1.47 -8.11 -3.25
CA CYS A 92 0.69 -9.35 -3.10
C CYS A 92 0.99 -10.32 -4.25
N GLU A 93 0.97 -9.86 -5.50
CA GLU A 93 1.29 -10.68 -6.68
C GLU A 93 2.71 -11.25 -6.60
N ARG A 94 3.69 -10.43 -6.21
CA ARG A 94 5.07 -10.88 -5.98
C ARG A 94 5.12 -11.97 -4.89
N SER A 95 4.41 -11.77 -3.78
CA SER A 95 4.37 -12.73 -2.67
C SER A 95 3.76 -14.06 -3.08
N PHE A 96 2.64 -14.05 -3.81
CA PHE A 96 2.02 -15.25 -4.36
C PHE A 96 2.90 -15.96 -5.40
N SER A 97 3.62 -15.20 -6.23
CA SER A 97 4.60 -15.75 -7.16
C SER A 97 5.72 -16.50 -6.43
N SER A 98 6.31 -15.89 -5.39
CA SER A 98 7.31 -16.53 -4.54
C SER A 98 6.77 -17.80 -3.86
N LEU A 99 5.54 -17.74 -3.33
CA LEU A 99 4.88 -18.91 -2.74
C LEU A 99 4.71 -20.04 -3.74
N ARG A 100 4.32 -19.72 -4.99
CA ARG A 100 4.16 -20.71 -6.06
C ARG A 100 5.47 -21.36 -6.45
N LEU A 101 6.58 -20.64 -6.41
CA LEU A 101 7.93 -21.20 -6.65
C LEU A 101 8.37 -22.13 -5.51
N ILE A 102 8.10 -21.76 -4.25
CA ILE A 102 8.43 -22.58 -3.07
C ILE A 102 7.58 -23.86 -3.04
N LYS A 103 6.28 -23.73 -3.30
CA LYS A 103 5.32 -24.84 -3.35
C LYS A 103 5.37 -25.51 -4.73
N THR A 104 6.48 -26.20 -5.01
CA THR A 104 6.59 -27.06 -6.19
C THR A 104 5.71 -28.30 -6.02
N TYR A 105 5.14 -28.81 -7.12
CA TYR A 105 4.23 -29.97 -7.13
C TYR A 105 4.78 -31.20 -6.37
N LEU A 106 6.10 -31.42 -6.41
CA LEU A 106 6.79 -32.51 -5.72
C LEU A 106 6.96 -32.32 -4.20
N ARG A 107 6.66 -31.13 -3.65
CA ARG A 107 6.77 -30.80 -2.21
C ARG A 107 5.41 -30.67 -1.51
N SER A 108 4.41 -31.42 -1.97
CA SER A 108 3.02 -31.37 -1.48
C SER A 108 2.85 -31.82 -0.02
N THR A 109 3.85 -32.48 0.59
CA THR A 109 3.83 -32.96 1.98
C THR A 109 4.40 -31.98 3.01
N MET A 110 4.76 -30.76 2.60
CA MET A 110 5.35 -29.75 3.49
C MET A 110 4.32 -29.14 4.44
N THR A 111 4.67 -28.96 5.72
CA THR A 111 3.80 -28.32 6.71
C THR A 111 3.68 -26.81 6.47
N GLU A 112 2.51 -26.24 6.77
CA GLU A 112 2.23 -24.81 6.63
C GLU A 112 3.21 -23.94 7.42
N LYS A 113 3.64 -24.37 8.62
CA LYS A 113 4.65 -23.65 9.43
C LYS A 113 5.97 -23.48 8.69
N ARG A 114 6.47 -24.56 8.07
CA ARG A 114 7.73 -24.55 7.34
C ARG A 114 7.57 -23.74 6.04
N LEU A 115 6.41 -23.84 5.37
CA LEU A 115 6.11 -23.08 4.16
C LEU A 115 6.11 -21.58 4.43
N SER A 116 5.39 -21.14 5.47
CA SER A 116 5.35 -19.74 5.90
C SER A 116 6.75 -19.21 6.22
N SER A 117 7.57 -20.00 6.93
CA SER A 117 8.95 -19.62 7.24
C SER A 117 9.82 -19.43 5.98
N LEU A 118 9.72 -20.33 5.00
CA LEU A 118 10.43 -20.19 3.73
C LEU A 118 9.91 -19.03 2.87
N ALA A 119 8.59 -18.77 2.92
CA ALA A 119 7.98 -17.67 2.20
C ALA A 119 8.54 -16.32 2.65
N VAL A 120 8.64 -16.11 3.97
CA VAL A 120 9.23 -14.90 4.54
C VAL A 120 10.68 -14.73 4.08
N LEU A 121 11.50 -15.80 4.16
CA LEU A 121 12.90 -15.74 3.72
C LEU A 121 13.04 -15.43 2.22
N SER A 122 12.12 -15.93 1.39
CA SER A 122 12.14 -15.71 -0.06
C SER A 122 11.67 -14.31 -0.45
N ILE A 123 10.57 -13.83 0.16
CA ILE A 123 10.04 -12.47 -0.08
C ILE A 123 11.07 -11.44 0.40
N GLU A 124 11.62 -11.61 1.60
CA GLU A 124 12.66 -10.77 2.19
C GLU A 124 14.07 -11.28 1.87
N SER A 125 14.27 -11.77 0.65
CA SER A 125 15.56 -12.36 0.23
C SER A 125 16.74 -11.38 0.35
N LYS A 126 16.50 -10.06 0.20
CA LYS A 126 17.54 -9.03 0.40
C LYS A 126 18.03 -9.02 1.84
N CYS A 127 17.11 -8.98 2.80
CA CYS A 127 17.43 -9.02 4.23
C CYS A 127 18.05 -10.37 4.60
N THR A 128 17.52 -11.47 4.06
CA THR A 128 18.02 -12.83 4.33
C THR A 128 19.46 -13.00 3.87
N LYS A 129 19.84 -12.46 2.69
CA LYS A 129 21.22 -12.50 2.19
C LYS A 129 22.19 -11.65 3.01
N ALA A 130 21.69 -10.66 3.75
CA ALA A 130 22.49 -9.82 4.63
C ALA A 130 22.72 -10.44 6.02
N LEU A 131 22.10 -11.59 6.32
CA LEU A 131 22.30 -12.28 7.60
C LEU A 131 23.67 -12.97 7.64
N ASP A 132 24.34 -12.83 8.79
CA ASP A 132 25.56 -13.58 9.12
C ASP A 132 25.19 -15.01 9.53
N LEU A 133 25.45 -15.95 8.62
CA LEU A 133 25.17 -17.36 8.83
C LEU A 133 26.05 -17.97 9.93
N ASP A 134 27.29 -17.51 10.09
CA ASP A 134 28.20 -18.04 11.11
C ASP A 134 27.72 -17.65 12.51
N LYS A 135 27.25 -16.40 12.67
CA LYS A 135 26.62 -15.94 13.91
C LYS A 135 25.33 -16.71 14.20
N PHE A 136 24.54 -17.00 13.17
CA PHE A 136 23.31 -17.80 13.32
C PHE A 136 23.62 -19.21 13.80
N VAL A 137 24.60 -19.90 13.19
CA VAL A 137 25.01 -21.26 13.57
C VAL A 137 25.52 -21.28 15.01
N LYS A 138 26.35 -20.32 15.41
CA LYS A 138 26.84 -20.21 16.80
C LYS A 138 25.69 -20.06 17.79
N ARG A 139 24.76 -19.13 17.54
CA ARG A 139 23.57 -18.93 18.39
C ARG A 139 22.68 -20.16 18.49
N PHE A 140 22.51 -20.88 17.37
CA PHE A 140 21.73 -22.11 17.35
C PHE A 140 22.40 -23.22 18.16
N ALA A 141 23.73 -23.34 18.09
CA ALA A 141 24.50 -24.29 18.88
C ALA A 141 24.53 -23.95 20.39
N GLU A 142 24.48 -22.66 20.74
CA GLU A 142 24.43 -22.18 22.13
C GLU A 142 23.03 -22.30 22.76
N GLN A 143 21.97 -22.52 21.98
CA GLN A 143 20.62 -22.70 22.50
C GLN A 143 20.49 -24.07 23.20
N PRO A 144 20.13 -24.12 24.50
CA PRO A 144 19.94 -25.39 25.20
C PRO A 144 18.77 -26.14 24.57
N CYS A 145 19.01 -27.42 24.24
CA CYS A 145 18.02 -28.32 23.65
C CYS A 145 16.80 -28.46 24.58
N MET A 146 15.66 -27.82 24.26
CA MET A 146 14.41 -27.99 25.03
C MET A 146 13.88 -29.43 25.02
N ASN A 147 14.46 -30.34 24.22
CA ASN A 147 14.06 -31.75 24.13
C ASN A 147 15.05 -32.75 24.76
N CYS A 148 16.14 -32.30 25.40
CA CYS A 148 17.10 -33.21 26.05
C CYS A 148 16.89 -33.36 27.57
N MET A 149 15.76 -32.90 28.11
CA MET A 149 15.47 -32.94 29.56
C MET A 149 14.22 -33.77 29.92
N LYS A 150 14.02 -34.89 29.20
CA LYS A 150 13.11 -35.97 29.59
C LYS A 150 13.82 -37.31 29.45
#